data_AF-A0A964A4D2-F1
#
_entry.id   AF-A0A964A4D2-F1
#
_cell.length_a   1.000
_cell.length_b   1.000
_cell.length_c   1.000
_cell.angle_alpha   90.00
_cell.angle_beta   90.00
_cell.angle_gamma   90.00
#
_symmetry.space_group_name_H-M   'P 1'
#
loop_
_entity.id
_entity.type
_entity.pdbx_description
1 polymer ?
#
loop_
_entity_poly.entity_id
_entity_poly.type
_entity_poly.pdbx_seq_one_letter_code
_entity_poly.pdbx_strand_id
1 'polypeptide(L)' 'MEPTDKEVLTAVAKAVKELDKVTEGHITNMDAFYMDTARELLVKIIRSNGYQLSDAYRIRKRK' A
#
# COMPACT_ATOMS: atom_id res chain seq x y z
N MET A 1 2.01 -20.38 3.84
CA MET A 1 1.64 -19.09 4.44
C MET A 1 0.13 -18.99 4.28
N GLU A 2 -0.60 -18.94 5.39
CA GLU A 2 -2.06 -18.76 5.34
C GLU A 2 -2.38 -17.48 4.55
N PRO A 3 -3.41 -17.47 3.69
CA PRO A 3 -3.81 -16.26 2.97
C PRO A 3 -4.10 -15.15 3.97
N THR A 4 -3.46 -13.98 3.80
CA THR A 4 -3.76 -12.83 4.64
C THR A 4 -5.22 -12.42 4.43
N ASP A 5 -5.93 -12.16 5.52
CA ASP A 5 -7.37 -11.88 5.49
C ASP A 5 -7.69 -10.67 4.59
N LYS A 6 -8.81 -10.74 3.88
CA LYS A 6 -9.19 -9.71 2.89
C LYS A 6 -9.37 -8.35 3.55
N GLU A 7 -9.83 -8.33 4.79
CA GLU A 7 -9.96 -7.11 5.61
C GLU A 7 -8.61 -6.46 5.88
N VAL A 8 -7.58 -7.26 6.23
CA VAL A 8 -6.21 -6.78 6.43
C VAL A 8 -5.65 -6.20 5.13
N LEU A 9 -5.81 -6.89 4.00
CA LEU A 9 -5.35 -6.39 2.70
C LEU A 9 -6.08 -5.09 2.29
N THR A 10 -7.34 -4.95 2.69
CA THR A 10 -8.11 -3.72 2.47
C THR A 10 -7.61 -2.58 3.35
N ALA A 11 -7.24 -2.86 4.60
CA ALA A 11 -6.62 -1.88 5.50
C ALA A 11 -5.26 -1.42 4.96
N VAL A 12 -4.44 -2.36 4.45
CA VAL A 12 -3.15 -2.06 3.78
C VAL A 12 -3.37 -1.14 2.57
N ALA A 13 -4.37 -1.41 1.73
CA ALA A 13 -4.69 -0.55 0.59
C ALA A 13 -5.11 0.87 1.01
N LYS A 14 -5.87 1.01 2.11
CA LYS A 14 -6.22 2.32 2.69
C LYS A 14 -5.00 3.04 3.26
N ALA A 15 -4.07 2.33 3.90
CA ALA A 15 -2.84 2.92 4.40
C ALA A 15 -1.98 3.49 3.26
N VAL A 16 -1.87 2.78 2.13
CA VAL A 16 -1.19 3.30 0.93
C VAL A 16 -1.82 4.60 0.43
N LYS A 17 -3.16 4.70 0.44
CA LYS A 17 -3.87 5.93 0.07
C LYS A 17 -3.51 7.11 0.97
N GLU A 18 -3.44 6.90 2.28
CA GLU A 18 -3.13 7.98 3.21
C GLU A 18 -1.65 8.38 3.12
N LEU A 19 -0.73 7.44 2.87
CA LEU A 19 0.67 7.76 2.59
C LEU A 19 0.81 8.64 1.35
N ASP A 20 0.14 8.28 0.24
CA ASP A 20 0.23 9.03 -1.01
C ASP A 20 -0.28 10.48 -0.84
N LYS A 21 -1.32 10.71 -0.02
CA LYS A 21 -1.78 12.07 0.33
C LYS A 21 -0.79 12.88 1.17
N VAL A 22 -0.10 12.23 2.11
CA VAL A 22 0.87 12.92 2.98
C VAL A 22 2.08 13.36 2.16
N THR A 23 2.50 12.56 1.19
CA THR A 23 3.59 12.92 0.27
C THR A 23 3.28 14.14 -0.59
N GLU A 24 2.00 14.42 -0.87
CA GLU A 24 1.58 15.66 -1.55
C GLU A 24 1.69 16.92 -0.64
N GLY A 25 1.74 16.75 0.68
CA GLY A 25 1.84 17.82 1.66
C GLY A 25 3.26 18.02 2.20
N HIS A 26 4.13 18.70 1.45
CA HIS A 26 5.44 19.23 1.87
C HIS A 26 6.12 18.51 3.06
N ILE A 27 6.46 17.23 2.90
CA ILE A 27 7.32 16.49 3.83
C ILE A 27 8.79 16.77 3.55
N THR A 28 9.64 16.63 4.56
CA THR A 28 11.10 16.79 4.38
C THR A 28 11.65 15.67 3.48
N ASN A 29 12.79 15.91 2.81
CA ASN A 29 13.38 14.92 1.89
C ASN A 29 13.68 13.56 2.56
N MET A 30 13.98 13.56 3.86
CA MET A 30 14.25 12.32 4.60
C MET A 30 12.95 11.58 4.93
N ASP A 31 11.87 12.31 5.26
CA ASP A 31 10.56 11.71 5.46
C ASP A 31 10.01 11.11 4.18
N ALA A 32 10.21 11.77 3.02
CA ALA A 32 9.80 11.25 1.72
C ALA A 32 10.41 9.86 1.42
N PHE A 33 11.70 9.66 1.71
CA PHE A 33 12.36 8.37 1.53
C PHE A 33 11.71 7.26 2.37
N TYR A 34 11.40 7.53 3.63
CA TYR A 34 10.75 6.54 4.50
C TYR A 34 9.29 6.28 4.08
N MET A 35 8.57 7.30 3.63
CA MET A 35 7.20 7.15 3.13
C MET A 35 7.16 6.31 1.84
N ASP A 36 8.08 6.53 0.90
CA ASP A 36 8.20 5.72 -0.32
C ASP A 36 8.54 4.26 0.01
N THR A 37 9.46 4.05 0.94
CA THR A 37 9.83 2.71 1.41
C THR A 37 8.63 2.00 2.06
N ALA A 38 7.90 2.70 2.94
CA ALA A 38 6.70 2.16 3.57
C ALA A 38 5.62 1.82 2.54
N ARG A 39 5.41 2.69 1.56
CA ARG A 39 4.49 2.47 0.44
C ARG A 39 4.86 1.22 -0.35
N GLU A 40 6.12 1.05 -0.72
CA GLU A 40 6.59 -0.11 -1.47
C GLU A 40 6.36 -1.42 -0.69
N LEU A 41 6.67 -1.44 0.60
CA LEU A 41 6.46 -2.60 1.48
C LEU A 41 4.98 -2.99 1.55
N LEU A 42 4.08 -2.02 1.72
CA LEU A 42 2.63 -2.26 1.77
C LEU A 42 2.11 -2.82 0.43
N VAL A 43 2.57 -2.27 -0.70
CA VAL A 43 2.23 -2.80 -2.03
C VAL A 43 2.77 -4.22 -2.22
N LYS A 44 3.98 -4.51 -1.71
CA LYS A 44 4.58 -5.84 -1.75
C LYS A 44 3.75 -6.85 -0.94
N ILE A 45 3.22 -6.49 0.22
CA ILE A 45 2.31 -7.35 1.01
C ILE A 45 1.07 -7.73 0.19
N ILE A 46 0.45 -6.76 -0.50
CA ILE A 46 -0.71 -7.01 -1.38
C ILE A 46 -0.35 -7.99 -2.50
N ARG A 47 0.80 -7.77 -3.16
CA ARG A 47 1.28 -8.62 -4.26
C ARG A 47 1.63 -10.04 -3.84
N SER A 48 2.30 -10.21 -2.70
CA SER A 48 2.67 -11.52 -2.15
C SER A 48 1.46 -12.37 -1.78
N ASN A 49 0.31 -11.74 -1.52
CA ASN A 49 -0.96 -12.43 -1.29
C ASN A 49 -1.75 -12.72 -2.58
N GLY A 50 -1.17 -12.49 -3.76
CA GLY A 50 -1.83 -12.76 -5.04
C GLY A 50 -2.85 -11.69 -5.45
N TYR A 51 -2.78 -10.49 -4.86
CA TYR A 51 -3.63 -9.35 -5.23
C TYR A 51 -2.82 -8.27 -5.96
N GLN A 52 -3.53 -7.35 -6.60
CA GLN A 52 -3.01 -6.13 -7.19
C GLN A 52 -3.78 -4.93 -6.63
N LEU A 53 -3.06 -3.84 -6.37
CA LEU A 53 -3.65 -2.57 -5.99
C LEU A 53 -3.96 -1.77 -7.27
N SER A 54 -5.19 -1.31 -7.44
CA SER A 54 -5.58 -0.39 -8.52
C SER A 54 -5.32 1.07 -8.14
N ASP A 55 -5.36 1.98 -9.10
CA ASP A 55 -5.26 3.44 -8.88
C ASP A 55 -6.33 4.00 -7.92
N ALA A 56 -7.50 3.36 -7.84
CA ALA A 56 -8.55 3.72 -6.87
C ALA A 56 -8.34 3.11 -5.47
N TYR A 57 -7.15 2.59 -5.16
CA TYR A 57 -6.78 1.91 -3.92
C TYR A 57 -7.68 0.72 -3.56
N ARG A 58 -8.16 -0.01 -4.58
CA ARG A 58 -8.92 -1.25 -4.42
C ARG A 58 -8.03 -2.45 -4.72
N ILE A 59 -8.16 -3.51 -3.92
CA ILE A 59 -7.48 -4.78 -4.18
C ILE A 59 -8.27 -5.60 -5.20
N ARG A 60 -7.56 -6.16 -6.18
CA ARG A 60 -8.09 -7.09 -7.20
C ARG A 60 -7.27 -8.36 -7.19
N LYS A 61 -7.92 -9.52 -7.31
CA LYS A 61 -7.18 -10.79 -7.40
C LYS A 61 -6.39 -10.81 -8.71
N ARG A 62 -5.10 -11.13 -8.64
CA ARG A 62 -4.25 -11.28 -9.81
C ARG A 62 -4.70 -12.56 -10.53
N LYS A 63 -5.10 -12.43 -11.80
CA LYS A 63 -5.40 -13.58 -12.67
C LYS A 63 -4.11 -14.33 -12.99
#